data_AF-A0A8H7N060-F1
#
_entry.id   AF-A0A8H7N060-F1
#
_cell.length_a   1.000
_cell.length_b   1.000
_cell.length_c   1.000
_cell.angle_alpha   90.00
_cell.angle_beta   90.00
_cell.angle_gamma   90.00
#
_symmetry.space_group_name_H-M   'P 1'
#
loop_
_entity.id
_entity.type
_entity.pdbx_description
1 polymer ?
#
loop_
_entity_poly.entity_id
_entity_poly.type
_entity_poly.pdbx_seq_one_letter_code
_entity_poly.pdbx_strand_id
1 'polypeptide(L)'
;MLQPLFPSISSSGSGYNVNIVVIPEISGRPSISWRMGGQTWFQDFLPSIEVRACVLEFAYEIETPREFSWAKYLEHGNVLLDELASSYASLELHKRSLVFICHGNGGFICKQALVRLMERNDTPVFREIIDSIHGAIFLGCPHPTVNKLDPYNKLNLLLKTCTGLSNQLLQSLQGGIYLFPGYLSDSRVYQSNST
;
A
#
# COMPACT_ATOMS: atom_id res chain seq x y z
N MET A 1 0.40 11.32 4.01
CA MET A 1 0.65 11.53 5.45
C MET A 1 0.26 10.30 6.24
N LEU A 2 1.16 9.79 7.10
CA LEU A 2 0.84 8.74 8.07
C LEU A 2 0.16 9.33 9.30
N GLN A 3 -1.03 8.86 9.64
CA GLN A 3 -1.81 9.33 10.79
C GLN A 3 -2.22 8.19 11.71
N PRO A 4 -2.21 8.37 13.05
CA PRO A 4 -2.74 7.38 13.98
C PRO A 4 -4.23 7.11 13.71
N LEU A 5 -4.60 5.84 13.57
CA LEU A 5 -6.00 5.46 13.30
C LEU A 5 -6.87 5.51 14.56
N PHE A 6 -6.28 5.27 15.73
CA PHE A 6 -6.99 5.28 17.01
C PHE A 6 -6.49 6.43 17.90
N PRO A 7 -7.37 7.35 18.36
CA PRO A 7 -6.97 8.52 19.16
C PRO A 7 -6.42 8.20 20.55
N SER A 8 -6.55 6.95 21.02
CA SER A 8 -6.35 6.60 22.43
C SER A 8 -5.59 5.29 22.60
N ILE A 9 -4.34 5.26 22.14
CA ILE A 9 -3.36 4.37 22.76
C ILE A 9 -2.10 5.21 22.97
N SER A 10 -1.74 5.41 24.24
CA SER A 10 -0.71 6.34 24.70
C SER A 10 0.56 6.29 23.85
N SER A 11 1.00 7.46 23.39
CA SER A 11 2.23 7.72 22.62
C SER A 11 3.52 7.54 23.43
N SER A 12 3.45 7.06 24.67
CA SER A 12 4.62 6.61 25.41
C SER A 12 5.07 5.26 24.84
N GLY A 13 6.05 5.29 23.94
CA GLY A 13 6.52 4.15 23.17
C GLY A 13 7.21 3.03 23.94
N SER A 14 6.60 2.43 24.96
CA SER A 14 7.17 1.29 25.70
C SER A 14 6.29 0.02 25.71
N GLY A 15 5.34 -0.11 24.79
CA GLY A 15 4.40 -1.23 24.82
C GLY A 15 4.02 -1.88 23.49
N TYR A 16 4.34 -1.30 22.33
CA TYR A 16 3.94 -1.89 21.04
C TYR A 16 5.03 -2.80 20.50
N ASN A 17 4.62 -3.97 20.01
CA ASN A 17 5.54 -4.92 19.39
C ASN A 17 5.55 -4.80 17.86
N VAL A 18 4.49 -4.21 17.29
CA VAL A 18 4.28 -4.13 15.84
C VAL A 18 3.72 -2.76 15.44
N ASN A 19 4.19 -2.27 14.31
CA ASN A 19 3.63 -1.15 13.57
C ASN A 19 2.80 -1.70 12.40
N ILE A 20 1.55 -1.26 12.29
CA ILE A 20 0.65 -1.61 11.20
C ILE A 20 0.39 -0.35 10.39
N VAL A 21 0.71 -0.39 9.10
CA VAL A 21 0.40 0.70 8.17
C VAL A 21 -0.72 0.25 7.23
N VAL A 22 -1.86 0.93 7.36
CA VAL A 22 -3.07 0.68 6.60
C VAL A 22 -3.09 1.59 5.39
N ILE A 23 -3.24 1.01 4.21
CA ILE A 23 -3.23 1.72 2.93
C ILE A 23 -4.62 1.55 2.30
N PRO A 24 -5.48 2.57 2.42
CA PRO A 24 -6.87 2.46 2.01
C PRO A 24 -7.04 2.50 0.49
N GLU A 25 -8.27 2.27 0.05
CA GLU A 25 -8.67 2.44 -1.34
C GLU A 25 -8.99 3.92 -1.65
N ILE A 26 -8.95 4.26 -2.95
CA ILE A 26 -9.28 5.56 -3.55
C ILE A 26 -10.73 6.06 -3.31
N SER A 27 -11.51 5.46 -2.42
CA SER A 27 -12.90 5.86 -2.15
C SER A 27 -13.02 7.03 -1.15
N GLY A 28 -11.91 7.46 -0.53
CA GLY A 28 -11.88 8.58 0.42
C GLY A 28 -12.54 8.28 1.77
N ARG A 29 -12.77 6.99 2.04
CA ARG A 29 -13.34 6.53 3.31
C ARG A 29 -12.21 6.03 4.20
N PRO A 30 -12.07 6.56 5.42
CA PRO A 30 -11.06 6.08 6.35
C PRO A 30 -11.33 4.62 6.70
N SER A 31 -10.27 3.86 6.98
CA SER A 31 -10.34 2.43 7.26
C SER A 31 -11.21 2.07 8.45
N ILE A 32 -11.32 2.99 9.42
CA ILE A 32 -12.24 2.86 10.56
C ILE A 32 -13.72 2.75 10.13
N SER A 33 -14.07 3.24 8.94
CA SER A 33 -15.43 3.20 8.41
C SER A 33 -15.71 1.98 7.53
N TRP A 34 -14.75 1.05 7.36
CA TRP A 34 -14.95 -0.15 6.56
C TRP A 34 -15.95 -1.09 7.23
N ARG A 35 -17.06 -1.37 6.53
CA ARG A 35 -18.15 -2.20 7.05
C ARG A 35 -18.27 -3.53 6.33
N MET A 36 -18.55 -4.58 7.08
CA MET A 36 -18.95 -5.89 6.57
C MET A 36 -20.06 -6.45 7.49
N GLY A 37 -21.20 -6.84 6.92
CA GLY A 37 -22.30 -7.42 7.71
C GLY A 37 -22.84 -6.50 8.82
N GLY A 38 -22.81 -5.18 8.62
CA GLY A 38 -23.25 -4.19 9.61
C GLY A 38 -22.21 -3.80 10.67
N GLN A 39 -21.11 -4.53 10.78
CA GLN A 39 -20.00 -4.27 11.71
C GLN A 39 -18.90 -3.44 11.05
N THR A 40 -18.17 -2.65 11.84
CA THR A 40 -16.97 -1.92 11.42
C THR A 40 -15.77 -2.82 11.61
N TRP A 41 -15.69 -3.88 10.80
CA TRP A 41 -14.83 -5.03 11.04
C TRP A 41 -13.37 -4.66 11.34
N PHE A 42 -12.83 -3.60 10.73
CA PHE A 42 -11.45 -3.18 10.96
C PHE A 42 -11.26 -2.56 12.36
N GLN A 43 -12.22 -1.72 12.78
CA GLN A 43 -12.27 -1.15 14.12
C GLN A 43 -12.59 -2.19 15.19
N ASP A 44 -13.42 -3.18 14.85
CA ASP A 44 -13.89 -4.20 15.81
C ASP A 44 -12.85 -5.32 15.96
N PHE A 45 -12.12 -5.66 14.89
CA PHE A 45 -11.14 -6.73 14.85
C PHE A 45 -9.80 -6.34 15.47
N LEU A 46 -9.26 -5.16 15.17
CA LEU A 46 -7.92 -4.78 15.64
C LEU A 46 -7.78 -4.78 17.17
N PRO A 47 -8.74 -4.28 17.96
CA PRO A 47 -8.71 -4.37 19.43
C PRO A 47 -8.82 -5.80 19.96
N SER A 48 -9.32 -6.75 19.16
CA SER A 48 -9.42 -8.17 19.56
C SER A 48 -8.10 -8.93 19.45
N ILE A 49 -7.08 -8.34 18.81
CA ILE A 49 -5.75 -8.94 18.69
C ILE A 49 -5.00 -8.70 20.01
N GLU A 50 -4.49 -9.76 20.63
CA GLU A 50 -3.71 -9.67 21.89
C GLU A 50 -2.37 -8.91 21.73
N VAL A 51 -1.99 -8.59 20.49
CA VAL A 51 -0.77 -7.85 20.17
C VAL A 51 -1.03 -6.36 20.31
N ARG A 52 -0.20 -5.70 21.12
CA ARG A 52 -0.15 -4.23 21.17
C ARG A 52 0.44 -3.71 19.85
N ALA A 53 -0.42 -3.18 19.00
CA ALA A 53 -0.06 -2.62 17.70
C ALA A 53 -0.18 -1.08 17.67
N CYS A 54 0.81 -0.41 17.08
CA CYS A 54 0.68 0.97 16.63
C CYS A 54 0.05 0.96 15.23
N VAL A 55 -1.19 1.44 15.10
CA VAL A 55 -1.92 1.40 13.82
C VAL A 55 -1.98 2.79 13.21
N LEU A 56 -1.37 2.91 12.03
CA LEU A 56 -1.32 4.11 11.24
C LEU A 56 -2.11 3.91 9.95
N GLU A 57 -2.79 4.94 9.50
CA GLU A 57 -3.37 5.01 8.16
C GLU A 57 -2.54 5.93 7.28
N PHE A 58 -2.25 5.47 6.06
CA PHE A 58 -1.67 6.32 5.03
C PHE A 58 -2.77 7.10 4.32
N ALA A 59 -2.90 8.37 4.69
CA ALA A 59 -3.78 9.31 4.04
C ALA A 59 -3.10 9.88 2.79
N TYR A 60 -3.78 9.82 1.66
CA TYR A 60 -3.32 10.38 0.40
C TYR A 60 -4.47 11.10 -0.31
N GLU A 61 -4.12 12.09 -1.13
CA GLU A 61 -5.11 12.85 -1.90
C GLU A 61 -5.72 12.00 -3.00
N ILE A 62 -7.03 12.14 -3.18
CA ILE A 62 -7.74 11.41 -4.23
C ILE A 62 -7.92 12.35 -5.41
N GLU A 63 -7.29 11.98 -6.52
CA GLU A 63 -7.41 12.70 -7.78
C GLU A 63 -8.85 12.69 -8.27
N THR A 64 -9.29 13.83 -8.82
CA THR A 64 -10.62 13.88 -9.42
C THR A 64 -10.70 12.95 -10.63
N PRO A 65 -11.92 12.50 -11.00
CA PRO A 65 -12.13 11.68 -12.19
C PRO A 65 -11.65 12.25 -13.53
N ARG A 66 -11.17 13.49 -13.58
CA ARG A 66 -10.61 14.13 -14.78
C ARG A 66 -9.08 14.24 -14.74
N GLU A 67 -8.50 14.16 -13.56
CA GLU A 67 -7.07 14.40 -13.31
C GLU A 67 -6.29 13.11 -13.02
N PHE A 68 -7.03 12.01 -12.79
CA PHE A 68 -6.46 10.71 -12.44
C PHE A 68 -5.50 10.19 -13.51
N SER A 69 -4.34 9.72 -13.06
CA SER A 69 -3.42 8.94 -13.89
C SER A 69 -2.70 7.89 -13.07
N TRP A 70 -2.39 6.75 -13.68
CA TRP A 70 -1.62 5.70 -13.00
C TRP A 70 -0.25 6.20 -12.51
N ALA A 71 0.40 7.06 -13.29
CA ALA A 71 1.70 7.61 -12.90
C ALA A 71 1.60 8.43 -11.61
N LYS A 72 0.62 9.35 -11.52
CA LYS A 72 0.39 10.14 -10.30
C LYS A 72 -0.10 9.29 -9.14
N TYR A 73 -1.00 8.34 -9.38
CA TYR A 73 -1.47 7.43 -8.34
C TYR A 73 -0.34 6.59 -7.73
N LEU A 74 0.61 6.13 -8.56
CA LEU A 74 1.80 5.41 -8.10
C LEU A 74 2.82 6.34 -7.41
N GLU A 75 2.79 7.65 -7.65
CA GLU A 75 3.64 8.61 -6.93
C GLU A 75 3.34 8.60 -5.42
N HIS A 76 2.12 8.26 -5.01
CA HIS A 76 1.80 8.04 -3.60
C HIS A 76 2.65 6.93 -2.95
N GLY A 77 3.19 5.98 -3.72
CA GLY A 77 4.15 5.00 -3.22
C GLY A 77 5.47 5.63 -2.78
N ASN A 78 5.95 6.65 -3.50
CA ASN A 78 7.12 7.43 -3.09
C ASN A 78 6.82 8.24 -1.82
N VAL A 79 5.65 8.89 -1.79
CA VAL A 79 5.21 9.65 -0.60
C VAL A 79 5.11 8.75 0.63
N LEU A 80 4.55 7.55 0.49
CA LEU A 80 4.49 6.56 1.58
C LEU A 80 5.90 6.18 2.08
N LEU A 81 6.83 5.96 1.16
CA LEU A 81 8.21 5.63 1.51
C LEU A 81 8.90 6.78 2.26
N ASP A 82 8.74 8.03 1.79
CA ASP A 82 9.33 9.21 2.42
C ASP A 82 8.73 9.46 3.82
N GLU A 83 7.44 9.18 4.00
CA GLU A 83 6.75 9.25 5.31
C GLU A 83 7.25 8.17 6.28
N LEU A 84 7.51 6.95 5.80
CA LEU A 84 8.11 5.87 6.60
C LEU A 84 9.53 6.22 7.05
N ALA A 85 10.35 6.77 6.14
CA ALA A 85 11.70 7.23 6.47
C ALA A 85 11.68 8.38 7.48
N SER A 86 10.77 9.34 7.31
CA SER A 86 10.59 10.46 8.23
C SER A 86 10.12 10.01 9.62
N SER A 87 9.30 8.95 9.67
CA SER A 87 8.76 8.37 10.91
C SER A 87 9.63 7.24 11.48
N TYR A 88 10.78 6.95 10.89
CA TYR A 88 11.60 5.78 11.22
C TYR A 88 11.94 5.69 12.71
N ALA A 89 12.39 6.79 13.29
CA ALA A 89 12.80 6.86 14.70
C ALA A 89 11.58 6.79 15.63
N SER A 90 10.49 7.50 15.32
CA SER A 90 9.29 7.53 16.18
C SER A 90 8.53 6.21 16.20
N LEU A 91 8.61 5.44 15.11
CA LEU A 91 8.04 4.09 15.00
C LEU A 91 8.96 2.99 15.52
N GLU A 92 10.19 3.33 15.92
CA GLU A 92 11.22 2.38 16.36
C GLU A 92 11.40 1.21 15.37
N LEU A 93 11.46 1.49 14.06
CA LEU A 93 11.51 0.44 13.03
C LEU A 93 12.76 -0.46 13.12
N HIS A 94 13.83 -0.01 13.78
CA HIS A 94 15.00 -0.85 14.15
C HIS A 94 14.69 -1.98 15.16
N LYS A 95 13.54 -1.93 15.86
CA LYS A 95 13.18 -2.87 16.94
C LYS A 95 11.81 -3.50 16.75
N ARG A 96 10.92 -2.85 16.00
CA ARG A 96 9.51 -3.24 15.87
C ARG A 96 9.23 -3.68 14.46
N SER A 97 8.49 -4.78 14.35
CA SER A 97 8.01 -5.27 13.07
C SER A 97 7.08 -4.25 12.41
N LEU A 98 7.18 -4.12 11.09
CA LEU A 98 6.29 -3.35 10.23
C LEU A 98 5.45 -4.31 9.40
N VAL A 99 4.13 -4.11 9.41
CA VAL A 99 3.16 -4.88 8.62
C VAL A 99 2.29 -3.93 7.82
N PHE A 100 2.10 -4.22 6.53
CA PHE A 100 1.17 -3.47 5.69
C PHE A 100 -0.20 -4.15 5.63
N ILE A 101 -1.28 -3.38 5.71
CA ILE A 101 -2.64 -3.82 5.38
C ILE A 101 -3.15 -2.96 4.23
N CYS A 102 -3.27 -3.56 3.06
CA CYS A 102 -3.69 -2.88 1.84
C CYS A 102 -5.12 -3.27 1.51
N HIS A 103 -5.96 -2.29 1.15
CA HIS A 103 -7.32 -2.54 0.70
C HIS A 103 -7.54 -2.02 -0.72
N GLY A 104 -8.15 -2.84 -1.58
CA GLY A 104 -8.48 -2.47 -2.96
C GLY A 104 -7.26 -1.89 -3.69
N ASN A 105 -7.38 -0.66 -4.19
CA ASN A 105 -6.31 -0.03 -4.97
C ASN A 105 -5.10 0.41 -4.14
N GLY A 106 -5.20 0.45 -2.80
CA GLY A 106 -4.07 0.72 -1.91
C GLY A 106 -2.92 -0.31 -2.07
N GLY A 107 -3.23 -1.50 -2.59
CA GLY A 107 -2.22 -2.50 -2.93
C GLY A 107 -1.20 -2.04 -3.99
N PHE A 108 -1.56 -1.12 -4.90
CA PHE A 108 -0.61 -0.57 -5.87
C PHE A 108 0.39 0.38 -5.21
N ILE A 109 -0.11 1.24 -4.33
CA ILE A 109 0.70 2.19 -3.57
C ILE A 109 1.73 1.41 -2.74
N CYS A 110 1.30 0.37 -2.03
CA CYS A 110 2.19 -0.49 -1.25
C CYS A 110 3.27 -1.15 -2.13
N LYS A 111 2.87 -1.81 -3.21
CA LYS A 111 3.82 -2.48 -4.13
C LYS A 111 4.83 -1.50 -4.70
N GLN A 112 4.38 -0.31 -5.09
CA GLN A 112 5.26 0.73 -5.60
C GLN A 112 6.24 1.21 -4.52
N ALA A 113 5.78 1.44 -3.29
CA ALA A 113 6.66 1.79 -2.18
C ALA A 113 7.73 0.71 -1.95
N LEU A 114 7.36 -0.57 -1.99
CA LEU A 114 8.30 -1.69 -1.84
C LEU A 114 9.33 -1.76 -2.98
N VAL A 115 8.92 -1.54 -4.23
CA VAL A 115 9.85 -1.47 -5.37
C VAL A 115 10.85 -0.34 -5.17
N ARG A 116 10.37 0.84 -4.79
CA ARG A 116 11.20 2.04 -4.57
C ARG A 116 12.13 1.88 -3.37
N LEU A 117 11.66 1.21 -2.34
CA LEU A 117 12.46 0.84 -1.18
C LEU A 117 13.62 -0.08 -1.58
N MET A 118 13.36 -1.10 -2.42
CA MET A 118 14.39 -1.99 -2.96
C MET A 118 15.39 -1.27 -3.86
N GLU A 119 14.94 -0.33 -4.70
CA GLU A 119 15.81 0.50 -5.55
C GLU A 119 16.76 1.40 -4.74
N ARG A 120 16.41 1.73 -3.49
CA ARG A 120 17.17 2.64 -2.60
C ARG A 120 17.79 1.91 -1.39
N ASN A 121 17.98 0.60 -1.48
CA ASN A 121 18.47 -0.24 -0.38
C ASN A 121 19.97 -0.03 -0.01
N ASP A 122 20.68 0.79 -0.78
CA ASP A 122 22.03 1.26 -0.52
C ASP A 122 22.07 2.24 0.67
N THR A 123 20.98 2.99 0.87
CA THR A 123 20.83 3.93 1.99
C THR A 123 20.47 3.17 3.28
N PRO A 124 21.20 3.38 4.40
CA PRO A 124 20.98 2.64 5.64
C PRO A 124 19.54 2.64 6.16
N VAL A 125 18.87 3.80 6.18
CA VAL A 125 17.49 3.90 6.67
C VAL A 125 16.52 3.04 5.87
N PHE A 126 16.67 2.98 4.54
CA PHE A 126 15.80 2.17 3.70
C PHE A 126 16.09 0.67 3.87
N ARG A 127 17.36 0.29 4.06
CA ARG A 127 17.69 -1.10 4.42
C ARG A 127 17.06 -1.53 5.74
N GLU A 128 17.16 -0.69 6.76
CA GLU A 128 16.55 -0.99 8.07
C GLU A 128 15.02 -1.02 8.00
N ILE A 129 14.41 -0.19 7.14
CA ILE A 129 12.97 -0.30 6.86
C ILE A 129 12.65 -1.65 6.19
N ILE A 130 13.45 -2.11 5.21
CA ILE A 130 13.28 -3.44 4.60
C ILE A 130 13.33 -4.52 5.68
N ASP A 131 14.35 -4.49 6.55
CA ASP A 131 14.55 -5.48 7.61
C ASP A 131 13.41 -5.44 8.65
N SER A 132 12.76 -4.29 8.82
CA SER A 132 11.60 -4.15 9.69
C SER A 132 10.33 -4.78 9.10
N ILE A 133 10.23 -4.97 7.79
CA ILE A 133 9.00 -5.47 7.14
C ILE A 133 8.86 -6.98 7.37
N HIS A 134 7.85 -7.36 8.15
CA HIS A 134 7.56 -8.77 8.47
C HIS A 134 6.38 -9.33 7.66
N GLY A 135 5.60 -8.47 7.00
CA GLY A 135 4.50 -8.94 6.16
C GLY A 135 3.68 -7.85 5.50
N ALA A 136 2.89 -8.28 4.52
CA ALA A 136 1.88 -7.45 3.87
C ALA A 136 0.62 -8.28 3.61
N ILE A 137 -0.54 -7.70 3.91
CA ILE A 137 -1.87 -8.29 3.70
C ILE A 137 -2.56 -7.49 2.60
N PHE A 138 -3.08 -8.18 1.58
CA PHE A 138 -3.79 -7.56 0.46
C PHE A 138 -5.26 -8.00 0.48
N LEU A 139 -6.17 -7.05 0.70
CA LEU A 139 -7.60 -7.29 0.84
C LEU A 139 -8.34 -6.74 -0.37
N GLY A 140 -8.84 -7.63 -1.23
CA GLY A 140 -9.52 -7.24 -2.46
C GLY A 140 -8.65 -6.43 -3.44
N CYS A 141 -7.33 -6.45 -3.26
CA CYS A 141 -6.41 -5.73 -4.13
C CYS A 141 -6.30 -6.44 -5.48
N PRO A 142 -6.38 -5.73 -6.60
CA PRO A 142 -6.03 -6.31 -7.90
C PRO A 142 -4.52 -6.58 -7.99
N HIS A 143 -4.17 -7.77 -8.49
CA HIS A 143 -2.78 -8.19 -8.74
C HIS A 143 -2.60 -8.45 -10.24
N PRO A 144 -2.35 -7.40 -11.06
CA PRO A 144 -2.12 -7.60 -12.48
C PRO A 144 -0.85 -8.44 -12.68
N THR A 145 -0.97 -9.54 -13.42
CA THR A 145 0.17 -10.35 -13.86
C THR A 145 0.60 -9.87 -15.24
N VAL A 146 1.91 -9.84 -15.46
CA VAL A 146 2.56 -9.09 -16.58
C VAL A 146 2.27 -9.68 -17.96
N ASN A 147 1.63 -10.85 -18.06
CA ASN A 147 1.60 -11.62 -19.30
C ASN A 147 0.46 -11.29 -20.27
N LYS A 148 -0.45 -10.36 -19.96
CA LYS A 148 -1.53 -9.93 -20.88
C LYS A 148 -1.83 -8.44 -20.69
N LEU A 149 -2.29 -7.76 -21.75
CA LEU A 149 -2.85 -6.39 -21.67
C LEU A 149 -4.23 -6.36 -21.01
N ASP A 150 -4.94 -7.49 -21.00
CA ASP A 150 -6.29 -7.70 -20.45
C ASP A 150 -6.49 -7.35 -18.94
N PRO A 151 -5.53 -7.58 -18.02
CA PRO A 151 -5.66 -7.23 -16.60
C PRO A 151 -5.83 -5.72 -16.38
N TYR A 152 -5.24 -4.89 -17.23
CA TYR A 152 -5.33 -3.43 -17.09
C TYR A 152 -6.70 -2.88 -17.50
N ASN A 153 -7.36 -3.52 -18.47
CA ASN A 153 -8.74 -3.16 -18.81
C ASN A 153 -9.71 -3.49 -17.67
N LYS A 154 -9.51 -4.65 -17.02
CA LYS A 154 -10.26 -5.03 -15.82
C LYS A 154 -9.96 -4.08 -14.66
N LEU A 155 -8.73 -3.65 -14.53
CA LEU A 155 -8.32 -2.71 -13.49
C LEU A 155 -8.91 -1.31 -13.70
N ASN A 156 -8.90 -0.80 -14.94
CA ASN A 156 -9.58 0.43 -15.32
C ASN A 156 -11.08 0.35 -15.08
N LEU A 157 -11.69 -0.83 -15.27
CA LEU A 157 -13.10 -1.07 -14.95
C LEU A 157 -13.37 -1.05 -13.43
N LEU A 158 -12.50 -1.68 -12.62
CA LEU A 158 -12.59 -1.61 -11.16
C LEU A 158 -12.46 -0.17 -10.66
N LEU A 159 -11.49 0.58 -11.19
CA LEU A 159 -11.35 2.00 -10.90
C LEU A 159 -12.62 2.75 -11.25
N LYS A 160 -13.18 2.55 -12.45
CA LYS A 160 -14.45 3.16 -12.88
C LYS A 160 -15.56 2.95 -11.86
N THR A 161 -15.73 1.72 -11.37
CA THR A 161 -16.77 1.39 -10.40
C THR A 161 -16.52 2.03 -9.03
N CYS A 162 -15.26 2.18 -8.62
CA CYS A 162 -14.90 2.70 -7.30
C CYS A 162 -14.83 4.24 -7.23
N THR A 163 -14.64 4.91 -8.38
CA THR A 163 -14.32 6.36 -8.43
C THR A 163 -15.25 7.17 -9.34
N GLY A 164 -16.05 6.53 -10.20
CA GLY A 164 -16.88 7.22 -11.19
C GLY A 164 -16.11 7.81 -12.38
N LEU A 165 -14.88 7.33 -12.67
CA LEU A 165 -14.05 7.76 -13.80
C LEU A 165 -14.77 7.67 -15.17
N SER A 166 -14.51 8.65 -16.06
CA SER A 166 -15.11 8.67 -17.40
C SER A 166 -14.44 7.68 -18.35
N ASN A 167 -15.20 7.14 -19.31
CA ASN A 167 -14.64 6.21 -20.31
C ASN A 167 -13.50 6.81 -21.16
N GLN A 168 -13.54 8.11 -21.42
CA GLN A 168 -12.48 8.81 -22.16
C GLN A 168 -11.17 8.87 -21.38
N LEU A 169 -11.22 9.10 -20.07
CA LEU A 169 -10.02 9.08 -19.24
C LEU A 169 -9.48 7.66 -19.08
N LEU A 170 -10.35 6.65 -18.98
CA LEU A 170 -9.88 5.24 -18.90
C LEU A 170 -9.16 4.78 -20.18
N GLN A 171 -9.55 5.30 -21.34
CA GLN A 171 -8.87 5.03 -22.62
C GLN A 171 -7.48 5.71 -22.69
N SER A 172 -7.31 6.89 -22.11
CA SER A 172 -5.99 7.55 -22.09
C SER A 172 -4.99 6.87 -21.15
N LEU A 173 -5.46 6.17 -20.11
CA LEU A 173 -4.64 5.36 -19.20
C LEU A 173 -4.00 4.12 -19.87
N GLN A 174 -4.56 3.65 -21.00
CA GLN A 174 -4.03 2.50 -21.73
C GLN A 174 -2.67 2.79 -22.41
N GLY A 175 -2.24 4.05 -22.51
CA GLY A 175 -0.97 4.45 -23.12
C GLY A 175 0.24 4.49 -22.16
N GLY A 176 0.03 4.44 -20.84
CA GLY A 176 1.07 4.63 -19.82
C GLY A 176 1.69 3.32 -19.29
N ILE A 177 1.58 2.21 -20.02
CA ILE A 177 1.76 0.85 -19.51
C ILE A 177 3.25 0.46 -19.46
N TYR A 178 3.97 1.05 -18.51
CA TYR A 178 5.21 0.51 -17.95
C TYR A 178 5.22 0.82 -16.44
N LEU A 179 4.26 0.25 -15.71
CA LEU A 179 4.05 0.59 -14.30
C LEU A 179 5.08 -0.04 -13.35
N PHE A 180 5.91 -0.98 -13.82
CA PHE A 180 7.05 -1.54 -13.08
C PHE A 180 8.20 -1.94 -14.03
N PRO A 181 8.94 -0.99 -14.63
CA PRO A 181 9.98 -1.29 -15.62
C PRO A 181 11.11 -2.17 -15.07
N GLY A 182 11.41 -2.06 -13.77
CA GLY A 182 12.53 -2.75 -13.11
C GLY A 182 12.34 -4.24 -12.84
N TYR A 183 11.14 -4.81 -13.07
CA TYR A 183 10.88 -6.23 -12.76
C TYR A 183 11.31 -7.20 -13.88
N LEU A 184 11.76 -6.68 -15.04
CA LEU A 184 11.92 -7.48 -16.26
C LEU A 184 13.37 -7.71 -16.70
N SER A 185 14.38 -7.15 -16.02
CA SER A 185 15.78 -7.44 -16.37
C SER A 185 16.31 -8.75 -15.77
N ASP A 186 15.58 -9.40 -14.85
CA ASP A 186 16.08 -10.60 -14.17
C ASP A 186 15.08 -11.76 -14.16
N SER A 187 14.69 -12.21 -15.36
CA SER A 187 13.97 -13.47 -15.57
C SER A 187 14.83 -14.73 -15.31
N ARG A 188 15.99 -14.61 -14.66
CA ARG A 188 16.89 -15.73 -14.32
C ARG A 188 16.55 -16.45 -13.02
N VAL A 189 15.66 -15.90 -12.19
CA VAL A 189 15.38 -16.44 -10.84
C VAL A 189 14.35 -17.59 -10.84
N TYR A 190 13.63 -17.84 -11.94
CA TYR A 190 12.57 -18.87 -12.00
C TYR A 190 12.86 -20.05 -12.95
N GLN A 191 14.12 -20.34 -13.28
CA GLN A 191 14.47 -21.67 -13.80
C GLN A 191 14.70 -22.62 -12.61
N SER A 192 13.61 -23.17 -12.10
CA SER A 192 13.69 -24.36 -11.25
C SER A 192 14.23 -25.52 -12.09
N ASN A 193 15.41 -26.01 -11.74
CA ASN A 193 15.99 -27.22 -12.30
C ASN A 193 15.08 -28.39 -11.94
N SER A 194 14.31 -28.85 -12.93
CA SER A 194 13.61 -30.13 -12.88
C SER A 194 14.60 -31.21 -13.35
N THR A 195 15.17 -31.95 -12.41
CA THR A 195 15.70 -33.30 -12.64
C THR A 195 14.65 -34.32 -12.28
#